data_AF-A0A377M1K6-F1
#
_entry.id   AF-A0A377M1K6-F1
#
_cell.length_a   1.000
_cell.length_b   1.000
_cell.length_c   1.000
_cell.angle_alpha   90.00
_cell.angle_beta   90.00
_cell.angle_gamma   90.00
#
_symmetry.space_group_name_H-M   'P 1'
#
loop_
_entity.id
_entity.type
_entity.pdbx_description
1 polymer ?
#
loop_
_entity_poly.entity_id
_entity_poly.type
_entity_poly.pdbx_seq_one_letter_code
_entity_poly.pdbx_strand_id
1 'polypeptide(L)'
;MITISRRLETQTGDFNGVVVVTLGIENFLALYGQINIGHAGVIGLTTQSGVLLVRYPFKNNYIGAIVPDSPLFREYLKVQNSGIASSVSPV
;
A
#
# COMPACT_ATOMS: atom_id res chain seq x y z
N MET A 1 3.71 -2.17 -12.33
CA MET A 1 2.36 -2.77 -12.25
C MET A 1 2.22 -3.47 -10.91
N ILE A 2 1.01 -3.62 -10.39
CA ILE A 2 0.72 -4.29 -9.12
C ILE A 2 -0.24 -5.45 -9.40
N THR A 3 0.14 -6.65 -9.01
CA THR A 3 -0.69 -7.85 -9.21
C THR A 3 -1.44 -8.17 -7.92
N ILE A 4 -2.76 -8.34 -8.04
CA ILE A 4 -3.64 -8.74 -6.95
C ILE A 4 -4.27 -10.08 -7.32
N SER A 5 -4.27 -11.01 -6.38
CA SER A 5 -4.89 -12.31 -6.56
C SER A 5 -5.82 -12.65 -5.40
N ARG A 6 -6.88 -13.40 -5.69
CA ARG A 6 -7.79 -13.94 -4.68
C ARG A 6 -8.02 -15.42 -4.92
N ARG A 7 -7.95 -16.22 -3.85
CA ARG A 7 -8.39 -17.63 -3.84
C ARG A 7 -9.91 -17.66 -4.05
N LEU A 8 -10.37 -18.50 -4.97
CA LEU A 8 -11.78 -18.86 -5.08
C LEU A 8 -12.04 -20.06 -4.21
N GLU A 9 -13.20 -20.06 -3.57
CA GLU A 9 -13.62 -21.10 -2.64
C GLU A 9 -15.00 -21.61 -3.07
N THR A 10 -15.24 -22.91 -2.89
CA THR A 10 -16.59 -23.47 -2.97
C THR A 10 -17.44 -22.96 -1.80
N GLN A 11 -18.76 -23.20 -1.82
CA GLN A 11 -19.61 -22.92 -0.65
C GLN A 11 -19.15 -23.64 0.63
N THR A 12 -18.44 -24.76 0.49
CA THR A 12 -17.87 -25.55 1.60
C THR A 12 -16.49 -25.05 2.06
N GLY A 13 -15.89 -24.04 1.38
CA GLY A 13 -14.57 -23.48 1.70
C GLY A 13 -13.40 -24.15 0.96
N ASP A 14 -13.68 -25.17 0.15
CA ASP A 14 -12.65 -25.91 -0.59
C ASP A 14 -12.07 -25.07 -1.73
N PHE A 15 -10.83 -25.37 -2.09
CA PHE A 15 -10.13 -24.64 -3.15
C PHE A 15 -10.87 -24.80 -4.49
N ASN A 16 -11.17 -23.68 -5.15
CA ASN A 16 -11.85 -23.68 -6.45
C ASN A 16 -11.12 -22.82 -7.50
N GLY A 17 -9.82 -22.58 -7.32
CA GLY A 17 -8.99 -21.80 -8.25
C GLY A 17 -8.55 -20.44 -7.73
N VAL A 18 -8.01 -19.62 -8.62
CA VAL A 18 -7.46 -18.29 -8.32
C VAL A 18 -7.88 -17.29 -9.40
N VAL A 19 -8.34 -16.11 -8.99
CA VAL A 19 -8.53 -14.95 -9.89
C VAL A 19 -7.33 -14.03 -9.73
N VAL A 20 -6.79 -13.55 -10.84
CA VAL A 20 -5.65 -12.62 -10.88
C VAL A 20 -6.03 -11.38 -11.69
N VAL A 21 -5.69 -10.21 -11.15
CA VAL A 21 -5.84 -8.91 -11.83
C VAL A 21 -4.54 -8.14 -11.70
N THR A 22 -4.15 -7.47 -12.78
CA THR A 22 -2.98 -6.57 -12.78
C THR A 22 -3.45 -5.13 -12.91
N LEU A 23 -3.00 -4.27 -11.99
CA LEU A 23 -3.30 -2.86 -11.97
C LEU A 23 -2.07 -2.04 -12.38
N GLY A 24 -2.27 -1.05 -13.24
CA GLY A 24 -1.25 -0.04 -13.55
C GLY A 24 -1.02 0.88 -12.37
N ILE A 25 0.22 1.35 -12.19
CA ILE A 25 0.54 2.38 -11.18
C ILE A 25 -0.23 3.68 -11.49
N GLU A 26 -0.42 3.97 -12.78
CA GLU A 26 -1.20 5.11 -13.30
C GLU A 26 -2.60 5.23 -12.67
N ASN A 27 -3.27 4.10 -12.43
CA ASN A 27 -4.62 4.09 -11.83
C ASN A 27 -4.62 4.71 -10.43
N PHE A 28 -3.57 4.46 -9.65
CA PHE A 28 -3.41 5.02 -8.32
C PHE A 28 -2.94 6.47 -8.39
N LEU A 29 -2.03 6.80 -9.31
CA LEU A 29 -1.56 8.18 -9.49
C LEU A 29 -2.69 9.12 -9.91
N ALA A 30 -3.57 8.67 -10.81
CA ALA A 30 -4.75 9.43 -11.23
C ALA A 30 -5.70 9.71 -10.05
N LEU A 31 -5.95 8.70 -9.20
CA LEU A 31 -6.77 8.86 -8.00
C LEU A 31 -6.11 9.79 -6.98
N TYR A 32 -4.84 9.58 -6.66
CA TYR A 32 -4.12 10.39 -5.67
C TYR A 32 -3.93 11.84 -6.11
N GLY A 33 -3.81 12.08 -7.42
CA GLY A 33 -3.72 13.43 -7.99
C GLY A 33 -4.97 14.29 -7.81
N GLN A 34 -6.11 13.69 -7.45
CA GLN A 34 -7.35 14.42 -7.16
C GLN A 34 -7.41 14.94 -5.71
N ILE A 35 -6.46 14.54 -4.85
CA ILE A 35 -6.43 14.87 -3.43
C ILE A 35 -5.44 16.02 -3.21
N ASN A 36 -5.91 17.15 -2.67
CA ASN A 36 -5.03 18.24 -2.27
C ASN A 36 -4.31 17.87 -0.95
N ILE A 37 -3.00 17.67 -1.03
CA ILE A 37 -2.12 17.32 0.10
C ILE A 37 -1.11 18.43 0.44
N GLY A 38 -1.23 19.60 -0.20
CA GLY A 38 -0.24 20.69 -0.07
C GLY A 38 1.14 20.35 -0.65
N HIS A 39 2.08 21.29 -0.54
CA HIS A 39 3.39 21.20 -1.21
C HIS A 39 4.33 20.13 -0.63
N ALA A 40 4.19 19.82 0.66
CA ALA A 40 5.04 18.84 1.36
C ALA A 40 4.35 17.47 1.54
N GLY A 41 3.08 17.33 1.13
CA GLY A 41 2.31 16.12 1.33
C GLY A 41 2.82 14.95 0.48
N VAL A 42 2.69 13.74 1.03
CA VAL A 42 3.00 12.49 0.33
C VAL A 42 1.90 11.48 0.63
N ILE A 43 1.43 10.78 -0.40
CA ILE A 43 0.58 9.60 -0.27
C ILE A 43 1.40 8.38 -0.66
N GLY A 44 1.44 7.37 0.21
CA GLY A 44 2.14 6.12 -0.02
C GLY A 44 1.21 4.91 0.09
N LEU A 45 1.38 3.95 -0.80
CA LEU A 45 0.78 2.61 -0.70
C LEU A 45 1.90 1.61 -0.48
N THR A 46 1.84 0.88 0.63
CA THR A 46 2.88 -0.10 1.00
C THR A 46 2.28 -1.49 1.19
N THR A 47 3.12 -2.52 1.05
CA THR A 47 2.79 -3.85 1.58
C THR A 47 2.80 -3.83 3.12
N GLN A 48 2.28 -4.89 3.75
CA GLN A 48 2.40 -5.06 5.21
C GLN A 48 3.85 -5.15 5.68
N SER A 49 4.76 -5.61 4.81
CA SER A 49 6.21 -5.67 5.08
C SER A 49 6.94 -4.36 4.79
N GLY A 50 6.22 -3.28 4.43
CA GLY A 50 6.78 -1.94 4.24
C GLY A 50 7.43 -1.68 2.88
N VAL A 51 7.18 -2.52 1.88
CA VAL A 51 7.63 -2.25 0.50
C VAL A 51 6.71 -1.20 -0.12
N LEU A 52 7.29 -0.09 -0.60
CA LEU A 52 6.54 0.99 -1.25
C LEU A 52 6.14 0.60 -2.68
N LEU A 53 4.84 0.43 -2.90
CA LEU A 53 4.25 0.06 -4.19
C LEU A 53 3.90 1.28 -5.03
N VAL A 54 3.33 2.32 -4.40
CA VAL A 54 2.95 3.57 -5.05
C VAL A 54 3.33 4.74 -4.16
N ARG A 55 3.80 5.82 -4.77
CA ARG A 55 4.06 7.10 -4.11
C ARG A 55 3.49 8.23 -4.96
N TYR A 56 2.78 9.16 -4.32
CA TYR A 56 2.38 10.43 -4.91
C TYR A 56 2.90 11.61 -4.06
N PRO A 57 3.51 12.66 -4.65
CA PRO A 57 3.85 12.82 -6.07
C PRO A 57 4.80 11.72 -6.55
N PHE A 58 4.75 11.35 -7.83
CA PHE A 58 5.55 10.24 -8.35
C PHE A 58 7.06 10.55 -8.28
N LYS A 59 7.84 9.61 -7.73
CA LYS A 59 9.32 9.65 -7.76
C LYS A 59 9.83 8.22 -7.94
N ASN A 60 10.40 7.93 -9.10
CA ASN A 60 10.80 6.57 -9.49
C ASN A 60 11.78 5.93 -8.49
N ASN A 61 12.70 6.71 -7.91
CA ASN A 61 13.78 6.22 -7.04
C ASN A 61 13.29 5.59 -5.73
N TYR A 62 12.01 5.72 -5.38
CA TYR A 62 11.44 5.17 -4.15
C TYR A 62 10.56 3.94 -4.38
N ILE A 63 10.18 3.63 -5.62
CA ILE A 63 9.33 2.46 -5.88
C ILE A 63 10.13 1.18 -5.61
N GLY A 64 9.56 0.28 -4.81
CA GLY A 64 10.24 -0.93 -4.34
C GLY A 64 11.17 -0.70 -3.15
N ALA A 65 11.37 0.55 -2.70
CA ALA A 65 12.11 0.82 -1.48
C ALA A 65 11.35 0.30 -0.26
N ILE A 66 12.10 -0.18 0.74
CA ILE A 66 11.55 -0.58 2.03
C ILE A 66 11.53 0.65 2.92
N VAL A 67 10.43 0.85 3.65
CA VAL A 67 10.28 1.95 4.62
C VAL A 67 10.14 1.38 6.03
N PRO A 68 11.13 0.63 6.55
CA PRO A 68 10.95 -0.20 7.75
C PRO A 68 10.93 0.63 9.04
N ASP A 69 11.51 1.83 9.02
CA ASP A 69 11.75 2.63 10.23
C ASP A 69 10.58 3.53 10.64
N SER A 70 9.48 3.54 9.87
CA SER A 70 8.29 4.30 10.24
C SER A 70 7.61 3.72 11.50
N PRO A 71 7.07 4.58 12.39
CA PRO A 71 6.25 4.13 13.53
C PRO A 71 5.10 3.18 13.12
N LEU A 72 4.60 3.30 11.88
CA LEU A 72 3.63 2.36 11.31
C LEU A 72 4.07 0.90 11.40
N PHE A 73 5.29 0.59 10.98
CA PHE A 73 5.80 -0.79 10.95
C PHE A 73 6.42 -1.23 12.26
N ARG A 74 6.99 -0.29 13.02
CA ARG A 74 7.68 -0.60 14.29
C ARG A 74 6.74 -0.77 15.46
N GLU A 75 5.60 -0.07 15.46
CA GLU A 75 4.70 0.04 16.61
C GLU A 75 3.27 -0.34 16.24
N TYR A 76 2.62 0.40 15.33
CA TYR A 76 1.18 0.27 15.12
C TYR A 76 0.76 -1.08 14.54
N LEU A 77 1.43 -1.55 13.50
CA LEU A 77 1.12 -2.85 12.88
C LEU A 77 1.44 -4.06 13.77
N LYS A 78 2.20 -3.89 14.86
CA LYS A 78 2.43 -4.95 15.84
C LYS A 78 1.27 -5.13 16.81
N VAL A 79 0.46 -4.08 16.99
CA VAL A 79 -0.69 -4.08 17.90
C VAL A 79 -1.97 -4.43 17.15
N GLN A 80 -2.14 -3.89 15.94
CA GLN A 80 -3.35 -4.08 15.15
C GLN A 80 -3.04 -4.12 13.64
N ASN A 81 -3.53 -5.16 12.96
CA ASN A 81 -3.29 -5.37 11.52
C ASN A 81 -4.14 -4.46 10.61
N SER A 82 -5.04 -3.64 11.17
CA SER A 82 -5.89 -2.72 10.42
C SER A 82 -6.38 -1.57 11.32
N GLY A 83 -6.53 -0.38 10.77
CA GLY A 83 -7.00 0.79 11.50
C GLY A 83 -6.49 2.09 10.89
N ILE A 84 -6.67 3.19 11.62
CA ILE A 84 -6.10 4.50 11.30
C ILE A 84 -5.13 4.85 12.43
N ALA A 85 -3.92 5.25 12.08
CA ALA A 85 -2.91 5.70 13.02
C ALA A 85 -2.33 7.04 12.55
N SER A 86 -1.99 7.89 13.52
CA SER A 86 -1.33 9.17 13.28
C SER A 86 -0.10 9.23 14.17
N SER A 87 1.05 9.53 13.57
CA SER A 87 2.31 9.77 14.27
C SER A 87 3.01 10.98 13.68
N VAL A 88 3.87 11.59 14.49
CA VAL A 88 4.85 12.56 14.01
C VAL A 88 6.02 11.77 13.43
N SER A 89 6.44 12.11 12.22
CA SER A 89 7.65 11.54 11.63
C SER A 89 8.84 11.82 12.55
N PRO A 90 9.69 10.82 12.87
CA PRO A 90 10.90 11.04 13.67
C PRO A 90 12.00 11.78 12.89
N VAL A 91 11.75 12.11 11.62
CA VAL A 91 12.56 12.96 10.73
C VAL A 91 11.79 14.21 10.38
#